data_AF-A0A7K3GW83-F1
#
_entry.id   AF-A0A7K3GW83-F1
#
_cell.length_a   1.000
_cell.length_b   1.000
_cell.length_c   1.000
_cell.angle_alpha   90.00
_cell.angle_beta   90.00
_cell.angle_gamma   90.00
#
_symmetry.space_group_name_H-M   'P 1'
#
loop_
_entity.id
_entity.type
_entity.pdbx_description
1 polymer ?
#
loop_
_entity_poly.entity_id
_entity_poly.type
_entity_poly.pdbx_seq_one_letter_code
_entity_poly.pdbx_strand_id
1 'polypeptide(L)'
;MKPTTRRTLAAVVTGVAAAVGVSASPAAAADAIPVPVPLSGAETALGMELPQVTGELPVPTVGAPEGPRYVEGRLLPERALPQLPVHGGLPGADVRQPVPHVLGDNFDHAAFDAPAAGLRTLAPGLSPDAPLTAPRADAFGLPAVKLPEAGVAAPVVQTAPVADLGVGPGL
;
A
#
# COMPACT_ATOMS: atom_id res chain seq x y z
N MET A 1 53.07 -11.39 31.54
CA MET A 1 51.77 -10.69 31.68
C MET A 1 51.10 -10.64 30.31
N LYS A 2 49.81 -11.01 30.24
CA LYS A 2 49.02 -11.34 29.04
C LYS A 2 48.65 -10.11 28.18
N PRO A 3 48.69 -10.19 26.83
CA PRO A 3 48.03 -9.24 25.95
C PRO A 3 46.65 -9.80 25.54
N THR A 4 45.60 -9.55 26.34
CA THR A 4 44.24 -10.06 26.03
C THR A 4 43.18 -8.98 25.87
N THR A 5 43.50 -7.71 26.10
CA THR A 5 42.49 -6.64 26.14
C THR A 5 42.20 -6.02 24.76
N ARG A 6 43.09 -6.12 23.78
CA ARG A 6 42.95 -5.40 22.49
C ARG A 6 42.14 -6.15 21.42
N ARG A 7 42.01 -7.48 21.53
CA ARG A 7 41.27 -8.28 20.52
C ARG A 7 39.76 -8.31 20.77
N THR A 8 39.33 -8.18 22.02
CA THR A 8 37.92 -8.23 22.41
C THR A 8 37.16 -6.96 22.04
N LEU A 9 37.83 -5.80 21.99
CA LEU A 9 37.19 -4.55 21.58
C LEU A 9 36.82 -4.53 20.09
N ALA A 10 37.67 -5.13 19.25
CA ALA A 10 37.43 -5.19 17.81
C ALA A 10 36.19 -6.02 17.47
N ALA A 11 35.98 -7.15 18.16
CA ALA A 11 34.81 -8.01 17.96
C ALA A 11 33.49 -7.37 18.43
N VAL A 12 33.53 -6.57 19.50
CA VAL A 12 32.33 -5.86 19.98
C VAL A 12 31.93 -4.72 19.04
N VAL A 13 32.91 -4.01 18.45
CA VAL A 13 32.63 -2.94 17.48
C VAL A 13 32.11 -3.49 16.15
N THR A 14 32.50 -4.71 15.74
CA THR A 14 31.89 -5.37 14.57
C THR A 14 30.50 -5.96 14.85
N GLY A 15 30.25 -6.42 16.09
CA GLY A 15 28.95 -6.95 16.50
C GLY A 15 27.82 -5.91 16.58
N VAL A 16 28.14 -4.66 16.95
CA VAL A 16 27.15 -3.57 17.00
C VAL A 16 26.79 -3.09 15.59
N ALA A 17 27.68 -3.20 14.61
CA ALA A 17 27.36 -2.88 13.21
C ALA A 17 26.40 -3.90 12.58
N ALA A 18 26.51 -5.19 12.94
CA ALA A 18 25.63 -6.23 12.42
C ALA A 18 24.20 -6.17 13.02
N ALA A 19 24.05 -5.69 14.26
CA ALA A 19 22.74 -5.50 14.89
C ALA A 19 21.99 -4.23 14.39
N VAL A 20 22.70 -3.30 13.75
CA VAL A 20 22.12 -2.10 13.10
C VAL A 20 21.94 -2.33 11.58
N GLY A 21 22.40 -3.47 11.06
CA GLY A 21 22.24 -3.88 9.66
C GLY A 21 20.85 -4.38 9.29
N VAL A 22 19.91 -4.44 10.25
CA VAL A 22 18.48 -4.52 9.94
C VAL A 22 18.04 -3.13 9.48
N SER A 23 18.29 -2.84 8.21
CA SER A 23 17.49 -1.97 7.35
C SER A 23 16.71 -0.87 8.10
N ALA A 24 17.42 0.07 8.71
CA ALA A 24 16.85 1.37 9.03
C ALA A 24 16.77 2.19 7.74
N SER A 25 15.92 1.74 6.80
CA SER A 25 15.42 2.65 5.77
C SER A 25 14.67 3.76 6.51
N PRO A 26 14.95 5.04 6.20
CA PRO A 26 14.30 6.14 6.90
C PRO A 26 12.79 6.03 6.68
N ALA A 27 12.04 5.89 7.78
CA ALA A 27 10.58 5.77 7.84
C ALA A 27 9.81 7.00 7.31
N ALA A 28 10.49 7.92 6.63
CA ALA A 28 9.91 9.09 5.98
C ALA A 28 9.72 8.92 4.46
N ALA A 29 10.18 7.80 3.88
CA ALA A 29 10.12 7.57 2.42
C ALA A 29 9.54 6.19 2.03
N ALA A 30 9.08 5.39 2.98
CA ALA A 30 8.53 4.07 2.68
C ALA A 30 7.00 4.14 2.60
N ASP A 31 6.44 3.93 1.41
CA ASP A 31 4.99 3.78 1.19
C ASP A 31 4.41 2.52 1.86
N ALA A 32 5.28 1.61 2.35
CA ALA A 32 4.92 0.39 3.07
C ALA A 32 5.91 0.02 4.18
N ILE A 33 5.40 -0.67 5.21
CA ILE A 33 6.17 -1.14 6.37
C ILE A 33 6.50 -2.63 6.17
N PRO A 34 7.78 -3.05 6.20
CA PRO A 34 8.14 -4.46 6.11
C PRO A 34 7.77 -5.21 7.39
N VAL A 35 7.17 -6.39 7.23
CA VAL A 35 6.70 -7.29 8.30
C VAL A 35 7.29 -8.68 8.04
N PRO A 36 8.41 -9.04 8.69
CA PRO A 36 9.03 -10.36 8.53
C PRO A 36 8.26 -11.43 9.33
N VAL A 37 8.16 -12.64 8.77
CA VAL A 37 7.63 -13.82 9.49
C VAL A 37 8.78 -14.54 10.19
N PRO A 38 8.79 -14.65 11.54
CA PRO A 38 9.93 -15.21 12.27
C PRO A 38 9.94 -16.75 12.23
N LEU A 39 10.56 -17.33 11.20
CA LEU A 39 10.69 -18.79 11.05
C LEU A 39 12.03 -19.36 11.57
N SER A 40 12.95 -18.51 12.02
CA SER A 40 14.29 -18.89 12.48
C SER A 40 14.31 -19.85 13.68
N GLY A 41 13.30 -19.77 14.55
CA GLY A 41 13.15 -20.70 15.68
C GLY A 41 12.84 -22.13 15.23
N ALA A 42 12.07 -22.29 14.14
CA ALA A 42 11.71 -23.59 13.59
C ALA A 42 12.87 -24.19 12.76
N GLU A 43 13.63 -23.36 12.04
CA GLU A 43 14.87 -23.78 11.35
C GLU A 43 15.85 -24.43 12.31
N THR A 44 16.09 -23.77 13.45
CA THR A 44 17.02 -24.26 14.48
C THR A 44 16.55 -25.58 15.09
N ALA A 45 15.24 -25.76 15.26
CA ALA A 45 14.66 -26.98 15.84
C ALA A 45 14.64 -28.16 14.85
N LEU A 46 14.42 -27.88 13.56
CA LEU A 46 14.30 -28.90 12.51
C LEU A 46 15.64 -29.20 11.82
N GLY A 47 16.67 -28.38 12.02
CA GLY A 47 18.00 -28.56 11.43
C GLY A 47 18.00 -28.42 9.90
N MET A 48 17.05 -27.69 9.34
CA MET A 48 16.88 -27.47 7.90
C MET A 48 16.57 -26.01 7.59
N GLU A 49 16.89 -25.57 6.37
CA GLU A 49 16.51 -24.24 5.88
C GLU A 49 15.00 -24.19 5.62
N LEU A 50 14.32 -23.17 6.15
CA LEU A 50 12.90 -22.93 5.94
C LEU A 50 12.71 -21.77 4.96
N PRO A 51 11.55 -21.66 4.32
CA PRO A 51 11.26 -20.54 3.44
C PRO A 51 11.30 -19.21 4.21
N GLN A 52 11.85 -18.17 3.59
CA GLN A 52 11.78 -16.81 4.11
C GLN A 52 10.53 -16.12 3.55
N VAL A 53 9.76 -15.48 4.43
CA VAL A 53 8.54 -14.76 4.04
C VAL A 53 8.56 -13.37 4.67
N THR A 54 8.48 -12.35 3.83
CA THR A 54 8.37 -10.95 4.25
C THR A 54 7.12 -10.35 3.60
N GLY A 55 6.28 -9.70 4.40
CA GLY A 55 5.15 -8.91 3.89
C GLY A 55 5.47 -7.43 3.90
N GLU A 56 4.77 -6.65 3.09
CA GLU A 56 4.82 -5.19 3.13
C GLU A 56 3.41 -4.64 3.38
N LEU A 57 3.24 -3.83 4.43
CA LEU A 57 1.95 -3.24 4.80
C LEU A 57 1.90 -1.75 4.43
N PRO A 58 1.07 -1.35 3.45
CA PRO A 58 0.98 0.05 3.04
C PRO A 58 0.18 0.90 4.02
N VAL A 59 0.51 2.19 4.09
CA VAL A 59 -0.17 3.16 4.96
C VAL A 59 -1.18 3.98 4.15
N PRO A 60 -2.49 3.94 4.46
CA PRO A 60 -3.46 4.76 3.76
C PRO A 60 -3.31 6.23 4.14
N THR A 61 -3.40 7.11 3.15
CA THR A 61 -3.37 8.56 3.29
C THR A 61 -4.61 9.18 2.64
N VAL A 62 -5.25 10.09 3.35
CA VAL A 62 -6.45 10.77 2.86
C VAL A 62 -6.04 12.05 2.14
N GLY A 63 -6.51 12.22 0.91
CA GLY A 63 -6.32 13.42 0.11
C GLY A 63 -7.38 14.49 0.38
N ALA A 64 -7.19 15.66 -0.22
CA ALA A 64 -8.19 16.73 -0.17
C ALA A 64 -9.28 16.47 -1.23
N PRO A 65 -10.58 16.50 -0.86
CA PRO A 65 -11.66 16.38 -1.82
C PRO A 65 -11.83 17.66 -2.65
N GLU A 66 -12.26 17.54 -3.90
CA GLU A 66 -12.69 18.70 -4.68
C GLU A 66 -14.05 19.19 -4.19
N GLY A 67 -14.12 20.43 -3.73
CA GLY A 67 -15.32 21.03 -3.17
C GLY A 67 -16.51 21.14 -4.14
N PRO A 68 -17.67 21.57 -3.61
CA PRO A 68 -18.90 21.72 -4.39
C PRO A 68 -18.70 22.72 -5.55
N ARG A 69 -19.30 22.40 -6.71
CA ARG A 69 -19.24 23.24 -7.91
C ARG A 69 -20.63 23.65 -8.35
N TYR A 70 -20.87 24.95 -8.43
CA TYR A 70 -22.10 25.47 -9.01
C TYR A 70 -22.02 25.35 -10.54
N VAL A 71 -23.09 24.81 -11.12
CA VAL A 71 -23.24 24.65 -12.57
C VAL A 71 -24.51 25.34 -13.02
N GLU A 72 -24.49 25.83 -14.25
CA GLU A 72 -25.65 26.49 -14.84
C GLU A 72 -26.84 25.52 -14.93
N GLY A 73 -28.05 26.02 -14.66
CA GLY A 73 -29.28 25.24 -14.73
C GLY A 73 -29.59 24.38 -13.50
N ARG A 74 -28.71 24.32 -12.49
CA ARG A 74 -28.99 23.70 -11.19
C ARG A 74 -29.03 24.75 -10.07
N LEU A 75 -29.93 24.53 -9.11
CA LEU A 75 -30.03 25.37 -7.91
C LEU A 75 -29.12 24.89 -6.78
N LEU A 76 -28.77 23.60 -6.79
CA LEU A 76 -27.82 22.99 -5.86
C LEU A 76 -26.48 22.74 -6.56
N PRO A 77 -25.36 22.84 -5.83
CA PRO A 77 -24.06 22.54 -6.40
C PRO A 77 -23.94 21.05 -6.74
N GLU A 78 -23.23 20.76 -7.81
CA GLU A 78 -22.67 19.44 -8.02
C GLU A 78 -21.65 19.14 -6.92
N ARG A 79 -21.51 17.85 -6.55
CA ARG A 79 -20.60 17.40 -5.49
C ARG A 79 -20.94 18.02 -4.12
N ALA A 80 -22.23 18.16 -3.80
CA ALA A 80 -22.66 18.58 -2.47
C ALA A 80 -22.09 17.68 -1.37
N LEU A 81 -21.97 16.38 -1.64
CA LEU A 81 -21.02 15.49 -0.96
C LEU A 81 -19.89 15.17 -1.96
N PRO A 82 -18.70 15.74 -1.77
CA PRO A 82 -17.60 15.52 -2.71
C PRO A 82 -17.02 14.12 -2.55
N GLN A 83 -16.41 13.60 -3.62
CA GLN A 83 -15.65 12.36 -3.54
C GLN A 83 -14.40 12.59 -2.72
N LEU A 84 -14.10 11.66 -1.82
CA LEU A 84 -12.89 11.70 -0.99
C LEU A 84 -11.78 10.86 -1.66
N PRO A 85 -10.66 11.46 -2.07
CA PRO A 85 -9.50 10.70 -2.49
C PRO A 85 -8.88 9.99 -1.30
N VAL A 86 -8.72 8.68 -1.41
CA VAL A 86 -7.93 7.88 -0.47
C VAL A 86 -6.83 7.19 -1.26
N HIS A 87 -5.60 7.55 -0.95
CA HIS A 87 -4.40 6.90 -1.44
C HIS A 87 -3.99 5.83 -0.44
N GLY A 88 -3.49 4.73 -0.92
CA GLY A 88 -2.92 3.67 -0.09
C GLY A 88 -2.09 2.76 -0.96
N GLY A 89 -1.94 1.52 -0.52
CA GLY A 89 -1.29 0.50 -1.32
C GLY A 89 -1.99 -0.85 -1.22
N LEU A 90 -1.60 -1.74 -2.12
CA LEU A 90 -1.77 -3.17 -1.99
C LEU A 90 -0.56 -3.72 -1.22
N PRO A 91 -0.78 -4.69 -0.32
CA PRO A 91 0.33 -5.29 0.41
C PRO A 91 1.28 -6.03 -0.54
N GLY A 92 2.56 -5.98 -0.20
CA GLY A 92 3.60 -6.74 -0.88
C GLY A 92 3.91 -8.06 -0.19
N ALA A 93 4.53 -8.98 -0.90
CA ALA A 93 5.02 -10.25 -0.40
C ALA A 93 6.30 -10.68 -1.13
N ASP A 94 7.34 -11.00 -0.37
CA ASP A 94 8.55 -11.68 -0.84
C ASP A 94 8.59 -13.07 -0.19
N VAL A 95 8.68 -14.10 -1.02
CA VAL A 95 8.77 -15.50 -0.59
C VAL A 95 9.96 -16.15 -1.26
N ARG A 96 10.86 -16.69 -0.45
CA ARG A 96 12.03 -17.44 -0.91
C ARG A 96 11.95 -18.85 -0.38
N GLN A 97 11.84 -19.82 -1.27
CA GLN A 97 11.76 -21.23 -0.93
C GLN A 97 13.08 -21.92 -1.29
N PRO A 98 13.78 -22.53 -0.32
CA PRO A 98 14.95 -23.34 -0.63
C PRO A 98 14.54 -24.60 -1.40
N VAL A 99 15.29 -24.91 -2.45
CA VAL A 99 15.12 -26.05 -3.35
C VAL A 99 16.40 -26.89 -3.27
N PRO A 100 16.35 -28.10 -2.67
CA PRO A 100 17.53 -28.93 -2.51
C PRO A 100 18.01 -29.49 -3.85
N HIS A 101 19.32 -29.52 -4.05
CA HIS A 101 19.92 -30.23 -5.17
C HIS A 101 19.82 -31.76 -4.97
N VAL A 102 19.60 -32.50 -6.05
CA VAL A 102 19.57 -33.98 -6.01
C VAL A 102 20.97 -34.56 -5.76
N LEU A 103 22.03 -33.84 -6.18
CA LEU A 103 23.43 -34.15 -5.91
C LEU A 103 24.13 -32.88 -5.35
N GLY A 104 24.63 -32.96 -4.12
CA GLY A 104 25.38 -31.89 -3.45
C GLY A 104 24.65 -31.29 -2.24
N ASP A 105 25.40 -30.59 -1.39
CA ASP A 105 24.90 -30.02 -0.12
C ASP A 105 24.39 -28.58 -0.25
N ASN A 106 24.20 -28.08 -1.47
CA ASN A 106 23.78 -26.70 -1.75
C ASN A 106 22.26 -26.62 -2.01
N PHE A 107 21.69 -25.43 -1.80
CA PHE A 107 20.30 -25.09 -2.13
C PHE A 107 20.26 -24.04 -3.25
N ASP A 108 19.36 -24.24 -4.21
CA ASP A 108 18.86 -23.15 -5.05
C ASP A 108 17.63 -22.53 -4.38
N HIS A 109 17.18 -21.38 -4.85
CA HIS A 109 15.97 -20.73 -4.32
C HIS A 109 14.96 -20.50 -5.43
N ALA A 110 13.71 -20.83 -5.16
CA ALA A 110 12.57 -20.33 -5.91
C ALA A 110 12.05 -19.07 -5.21
N ALA A 111 11.99 -17.97 -5.93
CA ALA A 111 11.60 -16.67 -5.41
C ALA A 111 10.28 -16.22 -6.06
N PHE A 112 9.39 -15.66 -5.23
CA PHE A 112 8.22 -14.90 -5.65
C PHE A 112 8.32 -13.53 -5.00
N ASP A 113 8.43 -12.49 -5.84
CA ASP A 113 8.49 -11.10 -5.40
C ASP A 113 7.28 -10.35 -5.96
N ALA A 114 6.40 -9.90 -5.07
CA ALA A 114 5.29 -9.02 -5.39
C ALA A 114 5.42 -7.78 -4.51
N PRO A 115 6.10 -6.71 -4.97
CA PRO A 115 6.29 -5.52 -4.16
C PRO A 115 4.96 -4.83 -3.86
N ALA A 116 4.90 -4.06 -2.76
CA ALA A 116 3.74 -3.23 -2.48
C ALA A 116 3.44 -2.30 -3.66
N ALA A 117 2.17 -2.25 -4.07
CA ALA A 117 1.74 -1.47 -5.23
C ALA A 117 0.83 -0.32 -4.82
N GLY A 118 0.92 0.83 -5.51
CA GLY A 118 0.04 1.96 -5.23
C GLY A 118 -1.44 1.65 -5.50
N LEU A 119 -2.31 2.13 -4.61
CA LEU A 119 -3.76 2.07 -4.73
C LEU A 119 -4.34 3.49 -4.66
N ARG A 120 -5.03 3.93 -5.72
CA ARG A 120 -5.75 5.20 -5.74
C ARG A 120 -7.24 4.94 -5.73
N THR A 121 -7.96 5.54 -4.79
CA THR A 121 -9.41 5.38 -4.69
C THR A 121 -10.12 6.71 -4.55
N LEU A 122 -11.34 6.78 -5.07
CA LEU A 122 -12.28 7.87 -4.80
C LEU A 122 -13.51 7.26 -4.12
N ALA A 123 -13.87 7.78 -2.95
CA ALA A 123 -15.12 7.43 -2.29
C ALA A 123 -16.34 7.86 -3.14
N PRO A 124 -17.52 7.24 -2.94
CA PRO A 124 -18.74 7.69 -3.59
C PRO A 124 -19.03 9.17 -3.29
N GLY A 125 -19.57 9.88 -4.28
CA GLY A 125 -20.01 11.28 -4.14
C GLY A 125 -21.51 11.40 -4.34
N LEU A 126 -22.10 12.52 -3.92
CA LEU A 126 -23.54 12.79 -4.07
C LEU A 126 -23.79 14.22 -4.58
N SER A 127 -24.70 14.31 -5.56
CA SER A 127 -25.15 15.57 -6.18
C SER A 127 -26.68 15.59 -6.18
N PRO A 128 -27.31 16.21 -5.17
CA PRO A 128 -28.75 16.39 -5.12
C PRO A 128 -29.17 17.51 -6.07
N ASP A 129 -30.40 17.46 -6.53
CA ASP A 129 -31.03 18.56 -7.26
C ASP A 129 -32.28 19.06 -6.53
N ALA A 130 -32.53 20.36 -6.65
CA ALA A 130 -33.68 20.98 -6.02
C ALA A 130 -34.98 20.56 -6.72
N PRO A 131 -36.12 20.48 -5.99
CA PRO A 131 -37.42 20.17 -6.56
C PRO A 131 -38.04 21.36 -7.33
N LEU A 132 -37.21 22.23 -7.90
CA LEU A 132 -37.62 23.42 -8.63
C LEU A 132 -36.87 23.47 -9.97
N THR A 133 -37.57 23.92 -11.01
CA THR A 133 -36.94 24.18 -12.31
C THR A 133 -36.20 25.51 -12.32
N ALA A 134 -35.42 25.75 -13.37
CA ALA A 134 -34.96 27.09 -13.69
C ALA A 134 -36.17 28.05 -13.89
N PRO A 135 -35.97 29.37 -13.66
CA PRO A 135 -36.92 30.41 -14.03
C PRO A 135 -37.37 30.25 -15.49
N ARG A 136 -38.69 30.34 -15.76
CA ARG A 136 -39.22 30.19 -17.11
C ARG A 136 -39.87 31.47 -17.63
N ALA A 137 -39.60 31.81 -18.89
CA ALA A 137 -40.08 33.05 -19.50
C ALA A 137 -41.62 33.08 -19.70
N ASP A 138 -42.22 31.91 -19.91
CA ASP A 138 -43.67 31.70 -20.08
C ASP A 138 -44.47 31.82 -18.77
N ALA A 139 -43.78 31.84 -17.62
CA ALA A 139 -44.38 31.95 -16.29
C ALA A 139 -43.88 33.20 -15.52
N PHE A 140 -43.59 34.30 -16.23
CA PHE A 140 -43.06 35.54 -15.62
C PHE A 140 -41.77 35.34 -14.79
N GLY A 141 -40.94 34.36 -15.17
CA GLY A 141 -39.72 34.01 -14.43
C GLY A 141 -39.97 33.11 -13.21
N LEU A 142 -41.20 32.69 -12.94
CA LEU A 142 -41.48 31.80 -11.81
C LEU A 142 -41.00 30.36 -12.10
N PRO A 143 -40.26 29.73 -11.17
CA PRO A 143 -39.96 28.30 -11.27
C PRO A 143 -41.21 27.46 -10.99
N ALA A 144 -41.29 26.25 -11.53
CA ALA A 144 -42.30 25.28 -11.08
C ALA A 144 -41.65 24.10 -10.39
N VAL A 145 -42.49 23.33 -9.71
CA VAL A 145 -42.09 22.12 -9.01
C VAL A 145 -41.70 21.05 -10.02
N LYS A 146 -40.61 20.34 -9.72
CA LYS A 146 -40.22 19.10 -10.39
C LYS A 146 -39.92 18.02 -9.36
N LEU A 147 -39.85 16.77 -9.79
CA LEU A 147 -39.41 15.69 -8.91
C LEU A 147 -37.96 15.94 -8.46
N PRO A 148 -37.63 15.64 -7.19
CA PRO A 148 -36.25 15.70 -6.73
C PRO A 148 -35.43 14.61 -7.41
N GLU A 149 -34.21 14.96 -7.80
CA GLU A 149 -33.26 14.04 -8.42
C GLU A 149 -31.98 14.00 -7.56
N ALA A 150 -31.30 12.86 -7.55
CA ALA A 150 -30.01 12.73 -6.89
C ALA A 150 -29.07 11.90 -7.77
N GLY A 151 -27.90 12.46 -8.08
CA GLY A 151 -26.80 11.76 -8.71
C GLY A 151 -25.89 11.15 -7.66
N VAL A 152 -25.52 9.89 -7.85
CA VAL A 152 -24.47 9.23 -7.06
C VAL A 152 -23.27 9.02 -7.98
N ALA A 153 -22.12 9.58 -7.60
CA ALA A 153 -20.86 9.31 -8.28
C ALA A 153 -20.32 7.97 -7.80
N ALA A 154 -20.10 7.04 -8.74
CA ALA A 154 -19.56 5.73 -8.43
C ALA A 154 -18.14 5.85 -7.84
N PRO A 155 -17.76 4.94 -6.92
CA PRO A 155 -16.40 4.88 -6.43
C PRO A 155 -15.44 4.52 -7.58
N VAL A 156 -14.22 5.03 -7.50
CA VAL A 156 -13.15 4.71 -8.46
C VAL A 156 -12.05 3.96 -7.72
N VAL A 157 -11.50 2.92 -8.34
CA VAL A 157 -10.36 2.16 -7.83
C VAL A 157 -9.36 1.98 -8.97
N GLN A 158 -8.11 2.37 -8.74
CA GLN A 158 -7.02 2.28 -9.71
C GLN A 158 -5.77 1.72 -9.05
N THR A 159 -5.15 0.72 -9.70
CA THR A 159 -3.91 0.09 -9.26
C THR A 159 -3.21 -0.58 -10.45
N ALA A 160 -1.92 -0.86 -10.32
CA ALA A 160 -1.10 -1.54 -11.32
C ALA A 160 -0.06 -2.43 -10.61
N PRO A 161 -0.48 -3.55 -10.00
CA PRO A 161 0.45 -4.46 -9.34
C PRO A 161 1.32 -5.21 -10.35
N VAL A 162 2.54 -5.53 -9.92
CA VAL A 162 3.48 -6.39 -10.64
C VAL A 162 3.89 -7.54 -9.73
N ALA A 163 4.31 -8.65 -10.32
CA ALA A 163 4.86 -9.78 -9.60
C ALA A 163 5.87 -10.50 -10.48
N ASP A 164 6.99 -10.87 -9.88
CA ASP A 164 8.09 -11.56 -10.52
C ASP A 164 8.29 -12.95 -9.91
N LEU A 165 8.72 -13.87 -10.75
CA LEU A 165 9.06 -15.23 -10.39
C LEU A 165 10.49 -15.52 -10.84
N GLY A 166 11.30 -16.02 -9.92
CA GLY A 166 12.70 -16.34 -10.17
C GLY A 166 13.06 -17.73 -9.64
N VAL A 167 14.05 -18.35 -10.28
CA VAL A 167 14.73 -19.54 -9.74
C VAL A 167 16.22 -19.34 -9.96
N GLY A 168 17.03 -19.56 -8.94
CA GLY A 168 18.48 -19.47 -9.07
C GLY A 168 19.23 -19.61 -7.75
N PRO A 169 20.57 -19.70 -7.83
CA PRO A 169 21.42 -19.83 -6.66
C PRO A 169 21.48 -18.50 -5.89
N GLY A 170 21.07 -18.52 -4.62
CA GLY A 170 21.25 -17.38 -3.70
C GLY A 170 20.43 -16.13 -4.04
N LEU A 171 19.21 -16.30 -4.56
CA LEU A 171 18.26 -15.21 -4.77
C LEU A 171 17.78 -14.61 -3.46
#